data_AF-A0A0E3PRT0-F1
#
_entry.id   AF-A0A0E3PRT0-F1
#
_cell.length_a   1.000
_cell.length_b   1.000
_cell.length_c   1.000
_cell.angle_alpha   90.00
_cell.angle_beta   90.00
_cell.angle_gamma   90.00
#
_symmetry.space_group_name_H-M   'P 1'
#
loop_
_entity.id
_entity.type
_entity.pdbx_description
1 polymer ?
#
loop_
_entity_poly.entity_id
_entity_poly.type
_entity_poly.pdbx_seq_one_letter_code
_entity_poly.pdbx_strand_id
1 'polypeptide(L)'
;MNILKNEEKRGVQRNTMTENPLTKIPIVMTIAGSDSGGGAGIAADLKTFAAFGVHGTCAITSVTAQNTTGVLETFDLAPGAIASQIEAVCSDMKIKWAKTGMLASAEIVKQVAKQVKKHGLSLVLDPVMVAEAGGDLLQKEAFSVLIEELLPLCKVTTPNASEAGALAGIPVKNPEDAKLAARKIADLGVEAVIVTGGHLDATDLIYESVSDTFTRIPGTFVSGGTHGSGCTYSAAMTACLACDDRLEISAMKAKNFVVQAIQRSMPVGRGVGPVNPLGKALEDKERYLALEDVKEAVLILADSHEFAKLIPEVGCNIGMAIPGARNYEDVAAVEGRIVRCRGRANPVGCIDFGASKHVAGVILAALREQPGIRAAMNVKYSEEILTTCRSLGLGISSFDREKETEGVSTIDRGSSEAIKEYGGVPGVIYDEGGVGKEPMIRLLGTGASELAKLAVELARKIE
;
A
#
# COMPACT_ATOMS: atom_id res chain seq x y z
N MET A 1 -25.75 66.49 29.74
CA MET A 1 -24.40 66.13 30.18
C MET A 1 -24.20 64.68 29.79
N ASN A 2 -23.30 64.48 28.82
CA ASN A 2 -22.81 63.24 28.18
C ASN A 2 -23.35 61.88 28.66
N ILE A 3 -23.79 61.05 27.71
CA ILE A 3 -23.14 59.80 27.25
C ILE A 3 -23.98 59.27 26.07
N LEU A 4 -23.71 59.76 24.85
CA LEU A 4 -24.18 59.15 23.59
C LEU A 4 -23.23 59.64 22.48
N LYS A 5 -22.21 58.84 22.17
CA LYS A 5 -21.43 58.78 20.92
C LYS A 5 -20.18 57.94 21.16
N ASN A 6 -20.31 56.62 21.02
CA ASN A 6 -19.21 55.72 20.67
C ASN A 6 -19.79 54.34 20.30
N GLU A 7 -20.58 54.30 19.23
CA GLU A 7 -20.88 53.08 18.50
C GLU A 7 -20.36 53.26 17.07
N GLU A 8 -19.07 52.99 16.87
CA GLU A 8 -18.49 52.64 15.58
C GLU A 8 -17.01 52.31 15.79
N LYS A 9 -16.73 51.02 16.02
CA LYS A 9 -15.46 50.28 15.83
C LYS A 9 -15.47 49.02 16.70
N ARG A 10 -16.31 48.06 16.34
CA ARG A 10 -16.00 46.65 16.61
C ARG A 10 -15.99 45.96 15.25
N GLY A 11 -14.79 45.83 14.71
CA GLY A 11 -14.54 45.03 13.53
C GLY A 11 -15.11 43.64 13.78
N VAL A 12 -16.11 43.28 13.00
CA VAL A 12 -16.48 41.89 12.81
C VAL A 12 -15.28 41.27 12.10
N GLN A 13 -14.36 40.71 12.88
CA GLN A 13 -13.43 39.71 12.40
C GLN A 13 -14.32 38.58 11.87
N ARG A 14 -14.60 38.62 10.56
CA ARG A 14 -15.09 37.45 9.85
C ARG A 14 -13.99 36.42 10.06
N ASN A 15 -14.23 35.46 10.95
CA ASN A 15 -13.54 34.19 10.94
C ASN A 15 -13.66 33.69 9.51
N THR A 16 -12.61 33.88 8.72
CA THR A 16 -12.37 33.11 7.53
C THR A 16 -12.30 31.68 8.03
N MET A 17 -13.41 30.95 7.87
CA MET A 17 -13.41 29.49 7.86
C MET A 17 -12.15 29.10 7.10
N THR A 18 -11.21 28.50 7.82
CA THR A 18 -9.99 27.91 7.26
C THR A 18 -10.38 27.19 5.99
N GLU A 19 -9.82 27.61 4.85
CA GLU A 19 -10.01 26.94 3.57
C GLU A 19 -9.88 25.44 3.80
N ASN A 20 -10.89 24.67 3.41
CA ASN A 20 -10.86 23.22 3.51
C ASN A 20 -9.56 22.75 2.81
N PRO A 21 -8.67 21.97 3.44
CA PRO A 21 -7.42 21.51 2.80
C PRO A 21 -7.65 20.74 1.48
N LEU A 22 -8.90 20.39 1.16
CA LEU A 22 -9.35 19.88 -0.15
C LEU A 22 -9.51 20.94 -1.26
N THR A 23 -9.26 22.23 -1.02
CA THR A 23 -9.66 23.32 -1.95
C THR A 23 -8.82 23.45 -3.23
N LYS A 24 -7.68 22.76 -3.38
CA LYS A 24 -6.99 22.60 -4.67
C LYS A 24 -6.25 21.27 -4.75
N ILE A 25 -7.00 20.20 -5.03
CA ILE A 25 -6.40 18.90 -5.39
C ILE A 25 -5.61 19.09 -6.70
N PRO A 26 -4.29 18.78 -6.74
CA PRO A 26 -3.52 18.83 -7.99
C PRO A 26 -4.14 17.91 -9.04
N ILE A 27 -4.23 18.39 -10.27
CA ILE A 27 -4.74 17.63 -11.41
C ILE A 27 -3.56 17.29 -12.32
N VAL A 28 -3.38 16.01 -12.61
CA VAL A 28 -2.31 15.48 -13.45
C VAL A 28 -2.88 14.64 -14.59
N MET A 29 -2.12 14.48 -15.67
CA MET A 29 -2.51 13.65 -16.81
C MET A 29 -1.49 12.54 -17.06
N THR A 30 -1.95 11.33 -17.35
CA THR A 30 -1.14 10.32 -18.02
C THR A 30 -1.48 10.25 -19.51
N ILE A 31 -0.47 10.19 -20.36
CA ILE A 31 -0.59 9.99 -21.81
C ILE A 31 0.15 8.68 -22.13
N ALA A 32 -0.57 7.57 -22.11
CA ALA A 32 0.03 6.23 -22.15
C ALA A 32 -0.94 5.17 -22.69
N GLY A 33 -0.40 3.97 -22.92
CA GLY A 33 -1.19 2.80 -23.31
C GLY A 33 -2.03 2.22 -22.15
N SER A 34 -3.12 1.54 -22.51
CA SER A 34 -3.96 0.76 -21.60
C SER A 34 -3.50 -0.69 -21.55
N ASP A 35 -2.90 -1.09 -20.43
CA ASP A 35 -2.62 -2.50 -20.09
C ASP A 35 -3.91 -3.19 -19.62
N SER A 36 -4.43 -4.13 -20.42
CA SER A 36 -5.62 -4.92 -20.06
C SER A 36 -5.46 -5.74 -18.78
N GLY A 37 -4.23 -6.09 -18.39
CA GLY A 37 -3.94 -6.77 -17.12
C GLY A 37 -3.99 -5.84 -15.90
N GLY A 38 -4.06 -4.52 -16.12
CA GLY A 38 -4.17 -3.50 -15.09
C GLY A 38 -2.93 -3.34 -14.21
N GLY A 39 -1.77 -3.85 -14.65
CA GLY A 39 -0.51 -3.83 -13.91
C GLY A 39 0.40 -2.66 -14.27
N ALA A 40 0.32 -2.17 -15.50
CA ALA A 40 1.12 -1.05 -16.03
C ALA A 40 0.23 -0.01 -16.75
N GLY A 41 0.87 0.87 -17.52
CA GLY A 41 0.18 1.88 -18.35
C GLY A 41 -0.71 2.81 -17.54
N ILE A 42 -1.79 3.30 -18.15
CA ILE A 42 -2.73 4.22 -17.50
C ILE A 42 -3.33 3.65 -16.20
N ALA A 43 -3.45 2.32 -16.08
CA ALA A 43 -4.00 1.69 -14.89
C ALA A 43 -3.08 1.84 -13.67
N ALA A 44 -1.77 1.61 -13.86
CA ALA A 44 -0.78 1.85 -12.81
C ALA A 44 -0.67 3.33 -12.46
N ASP A 45 -0.74 4.20 -13.47
CA ASP A 45 -0.63 5.64 -13.31
C ASP A 45 -1.78 6.20 -12.48
N LEU A 46 -3.03 5.88 -12.84
CA LEU A 46 -4.21 6.35 -12.12
C LEU A 46 -4.28 5.80 -10.69
N LYS A 47 -3.88 4.54 -10.45
CA LYS A 47 -3.76 3.98 -9.09
C LYS A 47 -2.70 4.72 -8.27
N THR A 48 -1.60 5.09 -8.90
CA THR A 48 -0.53 5.86 -8.26
C THR A 48 -1.01 7.26 -7.92
N PHE A 49 -1.63 7.96 -8.87
CA PHE A 49 -2.22 9.29 -8.63
C PHE A 49 -3.23 9.27 -7.48
N ALA A 50 -4.10 8.26 -7.42
CA ALA A 50 -5.03 8.08 -6.31
C ALA A 50 -4.31 7.86 -4.97
N ALA A 51 -3.23 7.07 -4.94
CA ALA A 51 -2.44 6.84 -3.73
C ALA A 51 -1.76 8.12 -3.19
N PHE A 52 -1.41 9.06 -4.08
CA PHE A 52 -0.85 10.37 -3.73
C PHE A 52 -1.92 11.43 -3.44
N GLY A 53 -3.21 11.10 -3.56
CA GLY A 53 -4.30 12.05 -3.32
C GLY A 53 -4.43 13.14 -4.38
N VAL A 54 -3.92 12.90 -5.59
CA VAL A 54 -4.05 13.82 -6.74
C VAL A 54 -5.10 13.33 -7.72
N HIS A 55 -5.76 14.23 -8.44
CA HIS A 55 -6.75 13.87 -9.44
C HIS A 55 -6.05 13.47 -10.75
N GLY A 56 -6.11 12.17 -11.06
CA GLY A 56 -5.56 11.61 -12.28
C GLY A 56 -6.54 11.69 -13.46
N THR A 57 -6.08 12.26 -14.57
CA THR A 57 -6.75 12.24 -15.88
C THR A 57 -5.94 11.41 -16.86
N CYS A 58 -6.51 11.00 -18.00
CA CYS A 58 -5.78 10.19 -18.97
C CYS A 58 -6.11 10.54 -20.42
N ALA A 59 -5.13 10.34 -21.30
CA ALA A 59 -5.29 10.25 -22.74
C ALA A 59 -4.64 8.95 -23.23
N ILE A 60 -5.46 8.05 -23.75
CA ILE A 60 -5.03 6.71 -24.14
C ILE A 60 -4.36 6.77 -25.52
N THR A 61 -3.14 6.26 -25.63
CA THR A 61 -2.37 6.20 -26.88
C THR A 61 -2.61 4.91 -27.65
N SER A 62 -2.66 3.79 -26.93
CA SER A 62 -2.94 2.46 -27.47
C SER A 62 -3.67 1.61 -26.44
N VAL A 63 -4.37 0.57 -26.88
CA VAL A 63 -4.92 -0.49 -26.03
C VAL A 63 -4.13 -1.76 -26.29
N THR A 64 -3.63 -2.43 -25.24
CA THR A 64 -2.92 -3.70 -25.38
C THR A 64 -3.78 -4.86 -24.88
N ALA A 65 -3.88 -5.91 -25.70
CA ALA A 65 -4.31 -7.22 -25.22
C ALA A 65 -3.12 -7.83 -24.45
N GLN A 66 -3.03 -7.50 -23.17
CA GLN A 66 -1.88 -7.79 -22.33
C GLN A 66 -2.30 -8.49 -21.03
N ASN A 67 -1.43 -9.38 -20.55
CA ASN A 67 -1.59 -10.03 -19.26
C ASN A 67 -0.20 -10.22 -18.60
N THR A 68 -0.14 -10.93 -17.48
CA THR A 68 1.10 -11.13 -16.72
C THR A 68 2.21 -11.87 -17.48
N THR A 69 1.89 -12.54 -18.60
CA THR A 69 2.86 -13.33 -19.39
C THR A 69 3.37 -12.62 -20.64
N GLY A 70 2.80 -11.46 -21.00
CA GLY A 70 3.26 -10.70 -22.16
C GLY A 70 2.17 -9.86 -22.83
N VAL A 71 2.59 -9.13 -23.87
CA VAL A 71 1.71 -8.42 -24.79
C VAL A 71 1.39 -9.34 -25.97
N LEU A 72 0.09 -9.56 -26.23
CA LEU A 72 -0.38 -10.41 -27.31
C LEU A 72 -0.68 -9.61 -28.58
N GLU A 73 -1.37 -8.48 -28.41
CA GLU A 73 -1.76 -7.57 -29.50
C GLU A 73 -1.78 -6.12 -29.01
N THR A 74 -1.56 -5.19 -29.93
CA THR A 74 -1.58 -3.74 -29.68
C THR A 74 -2.49 -3.05 -30.68
N PHE A 75 -3.35 -2.17 -30.18
CA PHE A 75 -4.30 -1.39 -30.95
C PHE A 75 -4.05 0.10 -30.73
N ASP A 76 -3.34 0.72 -31.66
CA ASP A 76 -3.01 2.14 -31.60
C ASP A 76 -4.22 3.01 -31.91
N LEU A 77 -4.44 4.05 -31.09
CA LEU A 77 -5.47 5.03 -31.36
C LEU A 77 -4.99 6.02 -32.42
N ALA A 78 -5.90 6.44 -33.29
CA ALA A 78 -5.60 7.48 -34.27
C ALA A 78 -5.11 8.77 -33.58
N PRO A 79 -4.09 9.47 -34.10
CA PRO A 79 -3.58 10.71 -33.52
C PRO A 79 -4.66 11.76 -33.21
N GLY A 80 -5.69 11.87 -34.07
CA GLY A 80 -6.83 12.77 -33.84
C GLY A 80 -7.65 12.42 -32.60
N ALA A 81 -7.79 11.14 -32.26
CA ALA A 81 -8.48 10.70 -31.05
C ALA A 81 -7.67 11.03 -29.80
N ILE A 82 -6.34 10.86 -29.84
CA ILE A 82 -5.42 11.25 -28.76
C ILE A 82 -5.48 12.77 -28.54
N ALA A 83 -5.46 13.54 -29.63
CA ALA A 83 -5.63 15.00 -29.59
C ALA A 83 -6.92 15.41 -28.87
N SER A 84 -8.03 14.77 -29.24
CA SER A 84 -9.36 15.10 -28.74
C SER A 84 -9.49 14.80 -27.25
N GLN A 85 -8.88 13.70 -26.78
CA GLN A 85 -8.81 13.38 -25.35
C GLN A 85 -8.04 14.45 -24.56
N ILE A 86 -6.84 14.82 -25.01
CA ILE A 86 -6.03 15.83 -24.33
C ILE A 86 -6.74 17.18 -24.33
N GLU A 87 -7.34 17.59 -25.46
CA GLU A 87 -8.11 18.84 -25.56
C GLU A 87 -9.30 18.86 -24.61
N ALA A 88 -10.07 17.78 -24.57
CA ALA A 88 -11.27 17.68 -23.74
C ALA A 88 -10.95 17.90 -22.27
N VAL A 89 -9.84 17.33 -21.78
CA VAL A 89 -9.44 17.48 -20.39
C VAL A 89 -8.76 18.84 -20.13
N CYS A 90 -7.82 19.26 -20.97
CA CYS A 90 -7.07 20.50 -20.77
C CYS A 90 -7.91 21.78 -20.99
N SER A 91 -9.03 21.69 -21.71
CA SER A 91 -9.96 22.83 -21.89
C SER A 91 -10.88 23.06 -20.68
N ASP A 92 -11.07 22.04 -19.82
CA ASP A 92 -11.92 22.11 -18.63
C ASP A 92 -11.11 22.16 -17.34
N MET A 93 -10.00 21.42 -17.27
CA MET A 93 -9.23 21.19 -16.05
C MET A 93 -7.87 21.88 -16.08
N LYS A 94 -7.44 22.46 -14.95
CA LYS A 94 -6.14 23.13 -14.81
C LYS A 94 -5.01 22.11 -14.59
N ILE A 95 -4.58 21.46 -15.66
CA ILE A 95 -3.46 20.52 -15.64
C ILE A 95 -2.14 21.26 -15.87
N LYS A 96 -1.20 21.12 -14.93
CA LYS A 96 0.18 21.62 -15.07
C LYS A 96 1.16 20.51 -15.46
N TRP A 97 0.96 19.32 -14.91
CA TRP A 97 1.88 18.20 -15.06
C TRP A 97 1.24 17.05 -15.80
N ALA A 98 1.98 16.50 -16.75
CA ALA A 98 1.64 15.28 -17.44
C ALA A 98 2.80 14.30 -17.40
N LYS A 99 2.45 13.02 -17.50
CA LYS A 99 3.37 11.91 -17.72
C LYS A 99 3.13 11.35 -19.11
N THR A 100 4.19 10.95 -19.80
CA THR A 100 4.07 10.04 -20.94
C THR A 100 4.58 8.65 -20.58
N GLY A 101 3.86 7.62 -21.02
CA GLY A 101 4.30 6.23 -20.98
C GLY A 101 4.50 5.68 -22.40
N MET A 102 4.00 4.47 -22.67
CA MET A 102 4.05 3.86 -24.00
C MET A 102 3.36 4.75 -25.06
N LEU A 103 4.09 5.10 -26.13
CA LEU A 103 3.59 5.92 -27.26
C LEU A 103 3.46 5.16 -28.58
N ALA A 104 3.98 3.94 -28.70
CA ALA A 104 3.88 3.03 -29.84
C ALA A 104 4.50 3.49 -31.17
N SER A 105 4.09 4.63 -31.75
CA SER A 105 4.42 5.03 -33.12
C SER A 105 4.89 6.48 -33.25
N ALA A 106 5.59 6.77 -34.35
CA ALA A 106 6.09 8.12 -34.64
C ALA A 106 4.96 9.15 -34.73
N GLU A 107 3.82 8.79 -35.33
CA GLU A 107 2.66 9.67 -35.46
C GLU A 107 2.07 10.06 -34.11
N ILE A 108 2.00 9.10 -33.18
CA ILE A 108 1.55 9.35 -31.81
C ILE A 108 2.53 10.27 -31.09
N VAL A 109 3.84 10.00 -31.18
CA VAL A 109 4.87 10.83 -30.54
C VAL A 109 4.76 12.29 -31.01
N LYS A 110 4.67 12.54 -32.33
CA LYS A 110 4.50 13.89 -32.91
C LYS A 110 3.25 14.57 -32.38
N GLN A 111 2.15 13.82 -32.32
CA GLN A 111 0.88 14.35 -31.86
C GLN A 111 0.92 14.71 -30.37
N VAL A 112 1.54 13.87 -29.53
CA VAL A 112 1.72 14.15 -28.10
C VAL A 112 2.62 15.37 -27.91
N ALA A 113 3.77 15.45 -28.62
CA ALA A 113 4.65 16.61 -28.57
C ALA A 113 3.92 17.92 -28.96
N LYS A 114 3.08 17.87 -29.99
CA LYS A 114 2.23 19.00 -30.40
C LYS A 114 1.27 19.44 -29.29
N GLN A 115 0.59 18.50 -28.62
CA GLN A 115 -0.36 18.84 -27.55
C GLN A 115 0.33 19.35 -26.29
N VAL A 116 1.46 18.74 -25.91
CA VAL A 116 2.30 19.19 -24.78
C VAL A 116 2.73 20.65 -24.99
N LYS A 117 3.22 21.00 -26.19
CA LYS A 117 3.54 22.40 -26.55
C LYS A 117 2.31 23.31 -26.50
N LYS A 118 1.20 22.88 -27.11
CA LYS A 118 -0.04 23.68 -27.21
C LYS A 118 -0.58 24.08 -25.83
N HIS A 119 -0.57 23.16 -24.88
CA HIS A 119 -1.14 23.38 -23.54
C HIS A 119 -0.11 23.78 -22.49
N GLY A 120 1.18 23.85 -22.84
CA GLY A 120 2.25 24.24 -21.91
C GLY A 120 2.42 23.25 -20.75
N LEU A 121 2.22 21.95 -21.02
CA LEU A 121 2.31 20.91 -19.99
C LEU A 121 3.77 20.68 -19.58
N SER A 122 4.02 20.63 -18.27
CA SER A 122 5.29 20.14 -17.73
C SER A 122 5.32 18.62 -17.79
N LEU A 123 6.31 18.04 -18.44
CA LEU A 123 6.31 16.62 -18.78
C LEU A 123 7.35 15.81 -18.00
N VAL A 124 6.90 14.70 -17.40
CA VAL A 124 7.73 13.58 -16.97
C VAL A 124 7.64 12.50 -18.04
N LEU A 125 8.74 12.21 -18.72
CA LEU A 125 8.81 11.19 -19.75
C LEU A 125 9.36 9.88 -19.18
N ASP A 126 8.56 8.83 -19.27
CA ASP A 126 9.00 7.45 -19.09
C ASP A 126 9.32 6.88 -20.49
N PRO A 127 10.60 6.74 -20.89
CA PRO A 127 10.98 6.40 -22.26
C PRO A 127 10.83 4.89 -22.55
N VAL A 128 9.62 4.38 -22.36
CA VAL A 128 9.26 2.97 -22.49
C VAL A 128 9.53 2.48 -23.91
N MET A 129 10.53 1.62 -24.06
CA MET A 129 10.89 1.02 -25.35
C MET A 129 10.47 -0.45 -25.46
N VAL A 130 10.51 -1.20 -24.36
CA VAL A 130 10.23 -2.64 -24.30
C VAL A 130 9.32 -2.92 -23.11
N ALA A 131 8.39 -3.87 -23.26
CA ALA A 131 7.53 -4.29 -22.16
C ALA A 131 8.33 -5.14 -21.15
N GLU A 132 8.08 -4.93 -19.87
CA GLU A 132 8.65 -5.76 -18.81
C GLU A 132 8.18 -7.23 -18.89
N ALA A 133 6.96 -7.44 -19.39
CA ALA A 133 6.43 -8.77 -19.71
C ALA A 133 6.91 -9.31 -21.08
N GLY A 134 7.76 -8.57 -21.81
CA GLY A 134 8.28 -8.89 -23.13
C GLY A 134 7.48 -8.28 -24.30
N GLY A 135 8.19 -7.91 -25.37
CA GLY A 135 7.64 -7.31 -26.60
C GLY A 135 8.11 -5.86 -26.83
N ASP A 136 8.35 -5.50 -28.09
CA ASP A 136 8.69 -4.12 -28.47
C ASP A 136 7.45 -3.22 -28.33
N LEU A 137 7.59 -2.12 -27.60
CA LEU A 137 6.50 -1.16 -27.33
C LEU A 137 6.66 0.17 -28.06
N LEU A 138 7.81 0.38 -28.71
CA LEU A 138 8.09 1.56 -29.52
C LEU A 138 8.67 1.11 -30.87
N GLN A 139 8.05 1.55 -31.96
CA GLN A 139 8.57 1.33 -33.30
C GLN A 139 9.95 1.99 -33.46
N LYS A 140 10.84 1.38 -34.23
CA LYS A 140 12.22 1.89 -34.42
C LYS A 140 12.24 3.31 -34.96
N GLU A 141 11.33 3.61 -35.89
CA GLU A 141 11.17 4.92 -36.51
C GLU A 141 10.58 5.96 -35.54
N ALA A 142 9.89 5.51 -34.47
CA ALA A 142 9.36 6.39 -33.43
C ALA A 142 10.43 6.85 -32.44
N PHE A 143 11.55 6.12 -32.33
CA PHE A 143 12.62 6.44 -31.40
C PHE A 143 13.34 7.75 -31.76
N SER A 144 13.70 7.95 -33.03
CA SER A 144 14.31 9.22 -33.48
C SER A 144 13.36 10.40 -33.28
N VAL A 145 12.08 10.21 -33.59
CA VAL A 145 11.04 11.23 -33.39
C VAL A 145 10.85 11.57 -31.91
N LEU A 146 10.94 10.59 -31.01
CA LEU A 146 10.89 10.83 -29.57
C LEU A 146 12.05 11.71 -29.11
N ILE A 147 13.27 11.43 -29.58
CA ILE A 147 14.45 12.23 -29.25
C ILE A 147 14.35 13.65 -29.83
N GLU A 148 13.90 13.79 -31.07
CA GLU A 148 13.89 15.08 -31.77
C GLU A 148 12.73 15.99 -31.34
N GLU A 149 11.54 15.43 -31.09
CA GLU A 149 10.32 16.23 -30.92
C GLU A 149 9.77 16.27 -29.50
N LEU A 150 9.93 15.21 -28.71
CA LEU A 150 9.30 15.08 -27.38
C LEU A 150 10.28 15.25 -26.22
N LEU A 151 11.44 14.59 -26.29
CA LEU A 151 12.47 14.63 -25.27
C LEU A 151 12.90 16.07 -24.91
N PRO A 152 13.09 17.01 -25.86
CA PRO A 152 13.46 18.40 -25.55
C PRO A 152 12.36 19.21 -24.83
N LEU A 153 11.15 18.67 -24.70
CA LEU A 153 10.02 19.28 -23.99
C LEU A 153 9.91 18.78 -22.55
N CYS A 154 10.71 17.78 -22.18
CA CYS A 154 10.60 17.11 -20.90
C CYS A 154 11.30 17.90 -19.81
N LYS A 155 10.62 18.04 -18.68
CA LYS A 155 11.24 18.53 -17.44
C LYS A 155 12.08 17.43 -16.81
N VAL A 156 11.57 16.21 -16.81
CA VAL A 156 12.24 15.04 -16.25
C VAL A 156 12.08 13.87 -17.20
N THR A 157 13.13 13.08 -17.39
CA THR A 157 13.04 11.74 -18.01
C THR A 157 13.54 10.68 -17.03
N THR A 158 12.90 9.51 -16.99
CA THR A 158 13.18 8.45 -16.00
C THR A 158 13.65 7.12 -16.62
N PRO A 159 14.67 7.10 -17.50
CA PRO A 159 15.12 5.87 -18.14
C PRO A 159 15.70 4.86 -17.14
N ASN A 160 15.47 3.57 -17.39
CA ASN A 160 16.30 2.51 -16.82
C ASN A 160 17.68 2.43 -17.51
N ALA A 161 18.58 1.57 -17.04
CA ALA A 161 19.94 1.47 -17.61
C ALA A 161 19.96 1.13 -19.11
N SER A 162 19.09 0.22 -19.57
CA SER A 162 18.99 -0.13 -20.99
C SER A 162 18.47 1.04 -21.82
N GLU A 163 17.45 1.74 -21.31
CA GLU A 163 16.85 2.88 -21.99
C GLU A 163 17.80 4.09 -22.03
N ALA A 164 18.50 4.35 -20.92
CA ALA A 164 19.51 5.38 -20.83
C ALA A 164 20.64 5.12 -21.83
N GLY A 165 21.04 3.86 -21.98
CA GLY A 165 22.06 3.51 -22.96
C GLY A 165 21.61 3.70 -24.41
N ALA A 166 20.37 3.37 -24.73
CA ALA A 166 19.79 3.61 -26.04
C ALA A 166 19.70 5.11 -26.35
N LEU A 167 19.20 5.93 -25.41
CA LEU A 167 19.09 7.38 -25.58
C LEU A 167 20.47 8.07 -25.69
N ALA A 168 21.46 7.63 -24.91
CA ALA A 168 22.80 8.21 -24.89
C ALA A 168 23.73 7.66 -26.01
N GLY A 169 23.33 6.62 -26.72
CA GLY A 169 24.15 5.92 -27.71
C GLY A 169 25.39 5.23 -27.13
N ILE A 170 25.33 4.82 -25.85
CA ILE A 170 26.42 4.13 -25.14
C ILE A 170 25.87 3.02 -24.24
N PRO A 171 26.59 1.93 -23.97
CA PRO A 171 26.14 0.95 -22.99
C PRO A 171 26.21 1.54 -21.56
N VAL A 172 25.23 1.20 -20.72
CA VAL A 172 25.20 1.57 -19.29
C VAL A 172 25.25 0.32 -18.44
N LYS A 173 26.40 0.04 -17.81
CA LYS A 173 26.62 -1.18 -17.01
C LYS A 173 27.01 -0.89 -15.57
N ASN A 174 27.43 0.34 -15.27
CA ASN A 174 27.88 0.75 -13.95
C ASN A 174 27.49 2.22 -13.66
N PRO A 175 27.65 2.70 -12.41
CA PRO A 175 27.29 4.07 -12.03
C PRO A 175 28.01 5.19 -12.80
N GLU A 176 29.25 4.97 -13.25
CA GLU A 176 29.99 5.97 -14.04
C GLU A 176 29.45 6.05 -15.47
N ASP A 177 29.09 4.91 -16.08
CA ASP A 177 28.39 4.89 -17.37
C ASP A 177 27.05 5.63 -17.27
N ALA A 178 26.32 5.45 -16.16
CA ALA A 178 25.05 6.12 -15.92
C ALA A 178 25.20 7.65 -15.82
N LYS A 179 26.29 8.15 -15.19
CA LYS A 179 26.61 9.59 -15.18
C LYS A 179 26.87 10.13 -16.57
N LEU A 180 27.66 9.40 -17.37
CA LEU A 180 27.96 9.79 -18.75
C LEU A 180 26.69 9.79 -19.61
N ALA A 181 25.85 8.76 -19.47
CA ALA A 181 24.58 8.67 -20.19
C ALA A 181 23.64 9.81 -19.79
N ALA A 182 23.50 10.10 -18.50
CA ALA A 182 22.63 11.18 -18.02
C ALA A 182 23.02 12.55 -18.58
N ARG A 183 24.33 12.86 -18.65
CA ARG A 183 24.83 14.07 -19.32
C ARG A 183 24.45 14.13 -20.79
N LYS A 184 24.74 13.07 -21.55
CA LYS A 184 24.41 13.00 -22.98
C LYS A 184 22.92 13.12 -23.25
N ILE A 185 22.08 12.54 -22.41
CA ILE A 185 20.62 12.63 -22.53
C ILE A 185 20.16 14.05 -22.26
N ALA A 186 20.74 14.73 -21.27
CA ALA A 186 20.41 16.11 -20.98
C ALA A 186 20.83 17.08 -22.10
N ASP A 187 21.94 16.80 -22.79
CA ASP A 187 22.39 17.55 -23.97
C ASP A 187 21.36 17.49 -25.13
N LEU A 188 20.43 16.53 -25.09
CA LEU A 188 19.28 16.46 -26.01
C LEU A 188 18.13 17.42 -25.62
N GLY A 189 18.30 18.23 -24.57
CA GLY A 189 17.36 19.30 -24.18
C GLY A 189 16.50 19.00 -22.97
N VAL A 190 16.85 18.00 -22.15
CA VAL A 190 16.11 17.67 -20.91
C VAL A 190 16.68 18.44 -19.72
N GLU A 191 15.81 18.98 -18.86
CA GLU A 191 16.23 19.70 -17.65
C GLU A 191 16.80 18.77 -16.58
N ALA A 192 16.18 17.61 -16.37
CA ALA A 192 16.66 16.61 -15.43
C ALA A 192 16.54 15.17 -15.96
N VAL A 193 17.55 14.36 -15.69
CA VAL A 193 17.59 12.95 -16.07
C VAL A 193 17.73 12.09 -14.82
N ILE A 194 16.82 11.13 -14.64
CA ILE A 194 16.86 10.16 -13.55
C ILE A 194 17.13 8.77 -14.14
N VAL A 195 18.37 8.30 -14.05
CA VAL A 195 18.71 6.93 -14.43
C VAL A 195 18.37 6.02 -13.25
N THR A 196 17.36 5.17 -13.41
CA THR A 196 16.89 4.29 -12.34
C THR A 196 17.84 3.11 -12.09
N GLY A 197 18.07 2.79 -10.81
CA GLY A 197 19.10 1.84 -10.39
C GLY A 197 18.69 0.37 -10.41
N GLY A 198 17.47 0.04 -10.82
CA GLY A 198 16.91 -1.32 -10.73
C GLY A 198 17.70 -2.40 -11.50
N HIS A 199 18.55 -2.00 -12.44
CA HIS A 199 19.43 -2.88 -13.21
C HIS A 199 20.92 -2.64 -12.92
N LEU A 200 21.22 -1.84 -11.89
CA LEU A 200 22.57 -1.46 -11.46
C LEU A 200 22.79 -1.90 -10.00
N ASP A 201 22.87 -0.94 -9.06
CA ASP A 201 23.10 -1.15 -7.63
C ASP A 201 21.89 -0.72 -6.77
N ALA A 202 20.69 -0.70 -7.38
CA ALA A 202 19.44 -0.18 -6.81
C ALA A 202 19.43 1.32 -6.47
N THR A 203 20.52 2.06 -6.71
CA THR A 203 20.61 3.50 -6.47
C THR A 203 20.21 4.28 -7.72
N ASP A 204 19.25 5.19 -7.60
CA ASP A 204 18.89 6.06 -8.72
C ASP A 204 19.87 7.24 -8.80
N LEU A 205 20.22 7.65 -10.01
CA LEU A 205 21.10 8.78 -10.28
C LEU A 205 20.31 9.91 -10.93
N ILE A 206 20.26 11.05 -10.28
CA ILE A 206 19.66 12.29 -10.79
C ILE A 206 20.78 13.17 -11.35
N TYR A 207 20.58 13.70 -12.54
CA TYR A 207 21.41 14.74 -13.14
C TYR A 207 20.55 15.96 -13.48
N GLU A 208 20.94 17.14 -13.00
CA GLU A 208 20.29 18.42 -13.30
C GLU A 208 21.18 19.25 -14.22
N SER A 209 20.69 19.56 -15.42
CA SER A 209 21.52 20.17 -16.48
C SER A 209 21.89 21.62 -16.22
N VAL A 210 21.02 22.37 -15.54
CA VAL A 210 21.23 23.80 -15.24
C VAL A 210 22.34 24.00 -14.20
N SER A 211 22.36 23.18 -13.15
CA SER A 211 23.35 23.25 -12.06
C SER A 211 24.58 22.40 -12.30
N ASP A 212 24.55 21.51 -13.30
CA ASP A 212 25.57 20.51 -13.56
C ASP A 212 25.85 19.59 -12.35
N THR A 213 24.79 19.22 -11.63
CA THR A 213 24.89 18.45 -10.38
C THR A 213 24.38 17.03 -10.51
N PHE A 214 25.03 16.11 -9.80
CA PHE A 214 24.56 14.76 -9.61
C PHE A 214 24.10 14.51 -8.18
N THR A 215 22.96 13.86 -8.04
CA THR A 215 22.41 13.42 -6.76
C THR A 215 22.11 11.93 -6.82
N ARG A 216 22.45 11.21 -5.75
CA ARG A 216 22.17 9.77 -5.64
C ARG A 216 21.02 9.57 -4.68
N ILE A 217 20.04 8.75 -5.07
CA ILE A 217 18.96 8.29 -4.20
C ILE A 217 19.21 6.81 -3.89
N PRO A 218 19.80 6.49 -2.72
CA PRO A 218 20.12 5.11 -2.36
C PRO A 218 18.88 4.23 -2.35
N GLY A 219 19.06 2.97 -2.75
CA GLY A 219 18.02 1.96 -2.68
C GLY A 219 18.61 0.58 -2.44
N THR A 220 17.74 -0.38 -2.16
CA THR A 220 18.09 -1.79 -2.03
C THR A 220 17.19 -2.63 -2.93
N PHE A 221 17.69 -3.79 -3.35
CA PHE A 221 16.87 -4.77 -4.05
C PHE A 221 15.86 -5.37 -3.09
N VAL A 222 14.60 -5.44 -3.54
CA VAL A 222 13.49 -6.05 -2.81
C VAL A 222 12.87 -7.16 -3.64
N SER A 223 12.32 -8.17 -2.97
CA SER A 223 11.57 -9.25 -3.62
C SER A 223 10.12 -8.84 -3.89
N GLY A 224 9.59 -9.34 -5.01
CA GLY A 224 8.22 -9.08 -5.45
C GLY A 224 8.11 -9.15 -6.97
N GLY A 225 6.89 -9.10 -7.47
CA GLY A 225 6.62 -8.82 -8.87
C GLY A 225 6.94 -7.36 -9.21
N THR A 226 7.49 -7.15 -10.40
CA THR A 226 8.00 -5.86 -10.84
C THR A 226 7.17 -5.24 -11.97
N HIS A 227 6.20 -5.98 -12.55
CA HIS A 227 5.38 -5.50 -13.67
C HIS A 227 4.71 -4.17 -13.33
N GLY A 228 5.04 -3.13 -14.10
CA GLY A 228 4.53 -1.78 -13.93
C GLY A 228 5.29 -0.91 -12.91
N SER A 229 6.46 -1.37 -12.44
CA SER A 229 7.33 -0.62 -11.52
C SER A 229 7.80 0.71 -12.12
N GLY A 230 8.27 0.71 -13.37
CA GLY A 230 8.66 1.92 -14.10
C GLY A 230 7.51 2.92 -14.21
N CYS A 231 6.32 2.44 -14.62
CA CYS A 231 5.14 3.28 -14.72
C CYS A 231 4.76 3.88 -13.36
N THR A 232 4.78 3.07 -12.31
CA THR A 232 4.48 3.52 -10.94
C THR A 232 5.48 4.57 -10.47
N TYR A 233 6.77 4.40 -10.75
CA TYR A 233 7.82 5.36 -10.39
C TYR A 233 7.61 6.71 -11.08
N SER A 234 7.47 6.72 -12.40
CA SER A 234 7.29 7.95 -13.17
C SER A 234 5.95 8.64 -12.84
N ALA A 235 4.89 7.88 -12.54
CA ALA A 235 3.63 8.46 -12.08
C ALA A 235 3.74 9.09 -10.68
N ALA A 236 4.46 8.44 -9.75
CA ALA A 236 4.73 9.00 -8.43
C ALA A 236 5.57 10.28 -8.52
N MET A 237 6.55 10.32 -9.43
CA MET A 237 7.32 11.54 -9.75
C MET A 237 6.41 12.68 -10.20
N THR A 238 5.52 12.42 -11.17
CA THR A 238 4.57 13.43 -11.68
C THR A 238 3.64 13.93 -10.57
N ALA A 239 3.15 13.05 -9.71
CA ALA A 239 2.30 13.43 -8.58
C ALA A 239 3.03 14.33 -7.58
N CYS A 240 4.26 13.98 -7.17
CA CYS A 240 5.05 14.80 -6.25
C CYS A 240 5.36 16.18 -6.84
N LEU A 241 5.77 16.23 -8.10
CA LEU A 241 6.07 17.48 -8.81
C LEU A 241 4.82 18.36 -8.98
N ALA A 242 3.63 17.75 -9.12
CA ALA A 242 2.36 18.47 -9.14
C ALA A 242 1.95 19.03 -7.77
N CYS A 243 2.45 18.44 -6.69
CA CYS A 243 2.38 18.97 -5.34
C CYS A 243 3.50 19.98 -5.03
N ASP A 244 4.23 20.45 -6.04
CA ASP A 244 5.34 21.41 -5.96
C ASP A 244 6.52 20.94 -5.07
N ASP A 245 6.69 19.62 -4.91
CA ASP A 245 7.90 19.06 -4.29
C ASP A 245 9.14 19.35 -5.15
N ARG A 246 10.30 19.50 -4.50
CA ARG A 246 11.61 19.56 -5.18
C ARG A 246 11.91 18.25 -5.90
N LEU A 247 12.70 18.30 -6.98
CA LEU A 247 13.06 17.12 -7.79
C LEU A 247 13.63 15.97 -6.95
N GLU A 248 14.65 16.24 -6.12
CA GLU A 248 15.28 15.24 -5.26
C GLU A 248 14.28 14.59 -4.29
N ILE A 249 13.42 15.40 -3.67
CA ILE A 249 12.38 14.92 -2.74
C ILE A 249 11.35 14.07 -3.48
N SER A 250 10.95 14.49 -4.69
CA SER A 250 10.04 13.74 -5.56
C SER A 250 10.64 12.38 -5.90
N ALA A 251 11.91 12.33 -6.29
CA ALA A 251 12.62 11.08 -6.62
C ALA A 251 12.73 10.14 -5.42
N MET A 252 13.04 10.68 -4.24
CA MET A 252 13.07 9.90 -3.00
C MET A 252 11.69 9.33 -2.65
N LYS A 253 10.61 10.15 -2.75
CA LYS A 253 9.24 9.69 -2.52
C LYS A 253 8.82 8.64 -3.55
N ALA A 254 9.09 8.84 -4.83
CA ALA A 254 8.79 7.90 -5.90
C ALA A 254 9.53 6.57 -5.72
N LYS A 255 10.81 6.62 -5.35
CA LYS A 255 11.62 5.43 -5.03
C LYS A 255 11.04 4.64 -3.86
N ASN A 256 10.77 5.31 -2.75
CA ASN A 256 10.19 4.67 -1.57
C ASN A 256 8.82 4.07 -1.90
N PHE A 257 8.00 4.78 -2.68
CA PHE A 257 6.67 4.34 -3.07
C PHE A 257 6.71 3.10 -3.97
N VAL A 258 7.53 3.09 -5.02
CA VAL A 258 7.62 1.92 -5.91
C VAL A 258 8.17 0.70 -5.18
N VAL A 259 9.13 0.87 -4.26
CA VAL A 259 9.65 -0.22 -3.43
C VAL A 259 8.54 -0.83 -2.57
N GLN A 260 7.72 0.01 -1.93
CA GLN A 260 6.56 -0.47 -1.16
C GLN A 260 5.51 -1.16 -2.03
N ALA A 261 5.32 -0.70 -3.26
CA ALA A 261 4.40 -1.29 -4.23
C ALA A 261 4.91 -2.66 -4.73
N ILE A 262 6.22 -2.83 -4.94
CA ILE A 262 6.85 -4.12 -5.30
C ILE A 262 6.69 -5.14 -4.17
N GLN A 263 7.00 -4.75 -2.93
CA GLN A 263 6.86 -5.62 -1.75
C GLN A 263 5.42 -6.12 -1.52
N ARG A 264 4.43 -5.38 -2.03
CA ARG A 264 2.99 -5.69 -1.97
C ARG A 264 2.41 -6.15 -3.30
N SER A 265 3.28 -6.52 -4.24
CA SER A 265 2.88 -7.07 -5.54
C SER A 265 1.94 -8.27 -5.39
N MET A 266 1.10 -8.48 -6.40
CA MET A 266 0.02 -9.46 -6.34
C MET A 266 0.24 -10.61 -7.33
N PRO A 267 0.14 -11.88 -6.91
CA PRO A 267 0.27 -13.03 -7.81
C PRO A 267 -1.06 -13.31 -8.55
N VAL A 268 -1.53 -12.36 -9.35
CA VAL A 268 -2.84 -12.43 -10.04
C VAL A 268 -2.82 -13.21 -11.36
N GLY A 269 -1.66 -13.71 -11.77
CA GLY A 269 -1.49 -14.44 -13.02
C GLY A 269 -0.29 -15.39 -12.97
N ARG A 270 0.06 -15.96 -14.13
CA ARG A 270 1.10 -17.00 -14.25
C ARG A 270 2.50 -16.46 -14.51
N GLY A 271 2.62 -15.17 -14.84
CA GLY A 271 3.90 -14.53 -15.16
C GLY A 271 4.34 -13.53 -14.08
N VAL A 272 4.89 -12.40 -14.49
CA VAL A 272 5.39 -11.38 -13.56
C VAL A 272 4.21 -10.70 -12.88
N GLY A 273 4.17 -10.75 -11.54
CA GLY A 273 3.11 -10.11 -10.77
C GLY A 273 3.17 -8.58 -10.87
N PRO A 274 2.03 -7.89 -11.03
CA PRO A 274 1.98 -6.44 -10.97
C PRO A 274 2.36 -5.91 -9.58
N VAL A 275 3.05 -4.78 -9.55
CA VAL A 275 3.21 -3.97 -8.33
C VAL A 275 1.83 -3.49 -7.84
N ASN A 276 1.73 -3.15 -6.56
CA ASN A 276 0.47 -2.68 -5.98
C ASN A 276 0.58 -1.24 -5.45
N PRO A 277 0.31 -0.22 -6.28
CA PRO A 277 0.36 1.19 -5.85
C PRO A 277 -0.58 1.51 -4.68
N LEU A 278 -1.70 0.80 -4.55
CA LEU A 278 -2.67 1.00 -3.47
C LEU A 278 -2.42 0.08 -2.27
N GLY A 279 -1.36 -0.73 -2.28
CA GLY A 279 -1.13 -1.76 -1.28
C GLY A 279 -1.05 -1.22 0.14
N LYS A 280 -0.35 -0.10 0.34
CA LYS A 280 -0.25 0.53 1.66
C LYS A 280 -1.59 1.12 2.14
N ALA A 281 -2.31 1.80 1.25
CA ALA A 281 -3.62 2.38 1.58
C ALA A 281 -4.65 1.29 1.95
N LEU A 282 -4.64 0.15 1.24
CA LEU A 282 -5.49 -0.98 1.57
C LEU A 282 -5.11 -1.63 2.91
N GLU A 283 -3.81 -1.80 3.17
CA GLU A 283 -3.30 -2.29 4.46
C GLU A 283 -3.73 -1.35 5.60
N ASP A 284 -3.59 -0.04 5.44
CA ASP A 284 -4.01 0.95 6.44
C ASP A 284 -5.53 0.91 6.69
N LYS A 285 -6.33 0.70 5.64
CA LYS A 285 -7.78 0.48 5.77
C LYS A 285 -8.07 -0.76 6.62
N GLU A 286 -7.42 -1.88 6.34
CA GLU A 286 -7.60 -3.12 7.12
C GLU A 286 -7.12 -2.95 8.57
N ARG A 287 -6.03 -2.19 8.78
CA ARG A 287 -5.54 -1.89 10.13
C ARG A 287 -6.55 -1.07 10.93
N TYR A 288 -7.16 -0.06 10.30
CA TYR A 288 -8.24 0.72 10.92
C TYR A 288 -9.43 -0.17 11.31
N LEU A 289 -9.90 -1.03 10.39
CA LEU A 289 -11.03 -1.91 10.64
C LEU A 289 -10.76 -2.89 11.80
N ALA A 290 -9.56 -3.46 11.87
CA ALA A 290 -9.19 -4.35 12.97
C ALA A 290 -9.15 -3.60 14.33
N LEU A 291 -8.65 -2.36 14.36
CA LEU A 291 -8.68 -1.54 15.58
C LEU A 291 -10.11 -1.25 16.04
N GLU A 292 -10.99 -0.86 15.12
CA GLU A 292 -12.40 -0.58 15.45
C GLU A 292 -13.12 -1.82 15.95
N ASP A 293 -12.89 -2.98 15.33
CA ASP A 293 -13.51 -4.23 15.78
C ASP A 293 -13.05 -4.66 17.19
N VAL A 294 -11.75 -4.49 17.50
CA VAL A 294 -11.23 -4.74 18.86
C VAL A 294 -11.78 -3.71 19.86
N LYS A 295 -11.96 -2.44 19.47
CA LYS A 295 -12.61 -1.44 20.33
C LYS A 295 -14.06 -1.81 20.65
N GLU A 296 -14.84 -2.20 19.64
CA GLU A 296 -16.20 -2.69 19.85
C GLU A 296 -16.20 -3.90 20.80
N ALA A 297 -15.29 -4.86 20.57
CA ALA A 297 -15.14 -6.02 21.42
C ALA A 297 -14.88 -5.65 22.88
N VAL A 298 -13.94 -4.73 23.14
CA VAL A 298 -13.63 -4.28 24.50
C VAL A 298 -14.84 -3.60 25.15
N LEU A 299 -15.59 -2.77 24.43
CA LEU A 299 -16.81 -2.13 24.94
C LEU A 299 -17.86 -3.17 25.34
N ILE A 300 -18.12 -4.17 24.48
CA ILE A 300 -19.06 -5.27 24.76
C ILE A 300 -18.68 -5.99 26.06
N LEU A 301 -17.40 -6.24 26.28
CA LEU A 301 -16.90 -6.94 27.46
C LEU A 301 -16.98 -6.07 28.72
N ALA A 302 -16.65 -4.77 28.61
CA ALA A 302 -16.69 -3.84 29.75
C ALA A 302 -18.12 -3.56 30.23
N ASP A 303 -19.08 -3.57 29.31
CA ASP A 303 -20.50 -3.34 29.59
C ASP A 303 -21.22 -4.58 30.16
N SER A 304 -20.64 -5.79 30.05
CA SER A 304 -21.19 -7.01 30.67
C SER A 304 -20.69 -7.21 32.10
N HIS A 305 -21.63 -7.26 33.04
CA HIS A 305 -21.36 -7.64 34.43
C HIS A 305 -20.98 -9.12 34.58
N GLU A 306 -21.54 -9.98 33.73
CA GLU A 306 -21.34 -11.43 33.79
C GLU A 306 -19.95 -11.82 33.27
N PHE A 307 -19.43 -11.12 32.26
CA PHE A 307 -18.14 -11.45 31.65
C PHE A 307 -16.99 -11.46 32.66
N ALA A 308 -17.09 -10.69 33.75
CA ALA A 308 -16.12 -10.72 34.83
C ALA A 308 -15.85 -12.13 35.36
N LYS A 309 -16.84 -13.05 35.33
CA LYS A 309 -16.69 -14.46 35.73
C LYS A 309 -15.63 -15.22 34.91
N LEU A 310 -15.47 -14.87 33.63
CA LEU A 310 -14.54 -15.51 32.69
C LEU A 310 -13.11 -14.96 32.76
N ILE A 311 -12.85 -13.91 33.55
CA ILE A 311 -11.52 -13.30 33.65
C ILE A 311 -10.61 -14.18 34.54
N PRO A 312 -9.46 -14.67 34.02
CA PRO A 312 -8.46 -15.42 34.79
C PRO A 312 -7.66 -14.48 35.71
N GLU A 313 -6.84 -15.04 36.61
CA GLU A 313 -6.04 -14.22 37.54
C GLU A 313 -5.04 -13.33 36.79
N VAL A 314 -4.43 -13.84 35.72
CA VAL A 314 -3.52 -13.05 34.85
C VAL A 314 -4.24 -12.07 33.91
N GLY A 315 -5.58 -12.05 33.93
CA GLY A 315 -6.41 -11.23 33.06
C GLY A 315 -6.61 -11.76 31.64
N CYS A 316 -7.63 -11.24 30.97
CA CYS A 316 -7.96 -11.53 29.59
C CYS A 316 -7.15 -10.66 28.63
N ASN A 317 -7.07 -11.08 27.37
CA ASN A 317 -6.74 -10.24 26.24
C ASN A 317 -7.57 -10.72 25.05
N ILE A 318 -7.85 -9.81 24.13
CA ILE A 318 -8.57 -10.05 22.89
C ILE A 318 -7.87 -9.30 21.79
N GLY A 319 -7.74 -9.93 20.63
CA GLY A 319 -7.11 -9.31 19.48
C GLY A 319 -7.66 -9.79 18.16
N MET A 320 -7.33 -9.03 17.13
CA MET A 320 -7.69 -9.31 15.74
C MET A 320 -6.53 -8.97 14.82
N ALA A 321 -6.26 -9.84 13.86
CA ALA A 321 -5.27 -9.64 12.82
C ALA A 321 -5.89 -9.03 11.55
N ILE A 322 -5.12 -8.20 10.84
CA ILE A 322 -5.46 -7.81 9.47
C ILE A 322 -5.40 -9.03 8.51
N PRO A 323 -6.08 -8.98 7.35
CA PRO A 323 -5.93 -10.02 6.34
C PRO A 323 -4.47 -10.12 5.89
N GLY A 324 -3.92 -11.34 5.87
CA GLY A 324 -2.53 -11.57 5.45
C GLY A 324 -1.46 -11.16 6.45
N ALA A 325 -1.82 -10.94 7.73
CA ALA A 325 -0.90 -10.69 8.83
C ALA A 325 0.25 -11.71 8.87
N ARG A 326 1.49 -11.22 9.01
CA ARG A 326 2.71 -12.05 8.97
C ARG A 326 3.37 -12.17 10.33
N ASN A 327 3.19 -11.18 11.19
CA ASN A 327 3.82 -11.12 12.50
C ASN A 327 2.90 -10.45 13.52
N TYR A 328 3.36 -10.32 14.75
CA TYR A 328 2.52 -9.78 15.84
C TYR A 328 2.19 -8.29 15.68
N GLU A 329 2.97 -7.51 14.92
CA GLU A 329 2.71 -6.09 14.62
C GLU A 329 1.54 -5.88 13.65
N ASP A 330 1.06 -6.97 13.05
CA ASP A 330 -0.15 -7.02 12.21
C ASP A 330 -1.41 -7.43 13.00
N VAL A 331 -1.29 -7.58 14.33
CA VAL A 331 -2.37 -7.94 15.24
C VAL A 331 -2.67 -6.79 16.19
N ALA A 332 -3.91 -6.27 16.15
CA ALA A 332 -4.43 -5.32 17.12
C ALA A 332 -4.88 -6.06 18.37
N ALA A 333 -4.53 -5.56 19.56
CA ALA A 333 -4.93 -6.14 20.84
C ALA A 333 -4.94 -5.07 21.94
N VAL A 334 -5.40 -5.45 23.13
CA VAL A 334 -5.34 -4.57 24.31
C VAL A 334 -3.91 -4.56 24.87
N GLU A 335 -3.34 -3.37 25.06
CA GLU A 335 -2.08 -3.17 25.77
C GLU A 335 -2.25 -3.57 27.25
N GLY A 336 -1.37 -4.44 27.72
CA GLY A 336 -1.56 -5.11 29.00
C GLY A 336 -2.67 -6.17 28.94
N ARG A 337 -3.70 -6.01 29.77
CA ARG A 337 -4.78 -7.00 29.96
C ARG A 337 -6.12 -6.32 30.24
N ILE A 338 -7.20 -7.06 30.00
CA ILE A 338 -8.53 -6.78 30.55
C ILE A 338 -8.61 -7.50 31.88
N VAL A 339 -8.70 -6.74 32.97
CA VAL A 339 -8.67 -7.26 34.34
C VAL A 339 -10.03 -7.14 35.02
N ARG A 340 -10.23 -7.93 36.09
CA ARG A 340 -11.42 -7.79 36.93
C ARG A 340 -11.22 -6.63 37.91
N CYS A 341 -11.99 -5.56 37.75
CA CYS A 341 -12.02 -4.41 38.66
C CYS A 341 -13.44 -4.20 39.18
N ARG A 342 -13.63 -4.28 40.50
CA ARG A 342 -14.96 -4.12 41.17
C ARG A 342 -16.06 -4.96 40.52
N GLY A 343 -15.74 -6.20 40.16
CA GLY A 343 -16.68 -7.14 39.54
C GLY A 343 -17.01 -6.87 38.08
N ARG A 344 -16.25 -6.02 37.37
CA ARG A 344 -16.40 -5.76 35.94
C ARG A 344 -15.09 -5.95 35.19
N ALA A 345 -15.18 -6.15 33.88
CA ALA A 345 -14.03 -6.09 33.00
C ALA A 345 -13.55 -4.64 32.85
N ASN A 346 -12.25 -4.44 32.99
CA ASN A 346 -11.61 -3.14 32.83
C ASN A 346 -10.33 -3.30 31.98
N PRO A 347 -10.25 -2.73 30.77
CA PRO A 347 -9.01 -2.71 30.01
C PRO A 347 -7.97 -1.83 30.73
N VAL A 348 -6.75 -2.35 30.89
CA VAL A 348 -5.67 -1.60 31.57
C VAL A 348 -5.04 -0.56 30.65
N GLY A 349 -4.84 -0.89 29.38
CA GLY A 349 -4.20 -0.02 28.39
C GLY A 349 -5.06 0.23 27.15
N CYS A 350 -4.47 0.97 26.21
CA CYS A 350 -5.07 1.28 24.92
C CYS A 350 -5.14 0.05 24.02
N ILE A 351 -5.86 0.17 22.89
CA ILE A 351 -5.84 -0.84 21.84
C ILE A 351 -4.83 -0.39 20.79
N ASP A 352 -3.86 -1.25 20.50
CA ASP A 352 -2.83 -0.96 19.50
C ASP A 352 -2.34 -2.24 18.82
N PHE A 353 -1.67 -2.06 17.69
CA PHE A 353 -1.00 -3.14 16.98
C PHE A 353 0.27 -3.59 17.69
N GLY A 354 0.52 -4.89 17.70
CA GLY A 354 1.68 -5.46 18.38
C GLY A 354 1.59 -5.46 19.91
N ALA A 355 0.43 -5.07 20.47
CA ALA A 355 0.23 -4.91 21.92
C ALA A 355 0.31 -6.23 22.72
N SER A 356 0.12 -7.39 22.09
CA SER A 356 0.14 -8.68 22.79
C SER A 356 0.66 -9.84 21.93
N LYS A 357 1.86 -10.33 22.26
CA LYS A 357 2.48 -11.49 21.60
C LYS A 357 1.74 -12.81 21.86
N HIS A 358 1.09 -12.95 23.02
CA HIS A 358 0.39 -14.19 23.40
C HIS A 358 -0.87 -14.40 22.55
N VAL A 359 -1.72 -13.38 22.43
CA VAL A 359 -2.94 -13.48 21.61
C VAL A 359 -2.57 -13.52 20.12
N ALA A 360 -1.56 -12.73 19.71
CA ALA A 360 -1.06 -12.75 18.35
C ALA A 360 -0.54 -14.14 17.93
N GLY A 361 0.16 -14.87 18.81
CA GLY A 361 0.60 -16.23 18.52
C GLY A 361 -0.55 -17.18 18.20
N VAL A 362 -1.65 -17.13 18.97
CA VAL A 362 -2.85 -17.95 18.71
C VAL A 362 -3.48 -17.59 17.37
N ILE A 363 -3.64 -16.29 17.11
CA ILE A 363 -4.26 -15.78 15.88
C ILE A 363 -3.42 -16.14 14.66
N LEU A 364 -2.10 -15.97 14.72
CA LEU A 364 -1.19 -16.30 13.63
C LEU A 364 -1.15 -17.81 13.36
N ALA A 365 -1.27 -18.65 14.38
CA ALA A 365 -1.41 -20.10 14.21
C ALA A 365 -2.70 -20.46 13.46
N ALA A 366 -3.84 -19.88 13.86
CA ALA A 366 -5.12 -20.09 13.18
C ALA A 366 -5.11 -19.58 11.74
N LEU A 367 -4.56 -18.39 11.50
CA LEU A 367 -4.45 -17.75 10.19
C LEU A 367 -3.72 -18.59 9.15
N ARG A 368 -2.66 -19.31 9.55
CA ARG A 368 -1.87 -20.16 8.65
C ARG A 368 -2.69 -21.33 8.08
N GLU A 369 -3.65 -21.82 8.86
CA GLU A 369 -4.46 -22.98 8.50
C GLU A 369 -5.80 -22.55 7.88
N GLN A 370 -6.43 -21.49 8.41
CA GLN A 370 -7.69 -20.95 7.91
C GLN A 370 -7.69 -19.41 7.92
N PRO A 371 -7.43 -18.74 6.77
CA PRO A 371 -7.29 -17.28 6.69
C PRO A 371 -8.50 -16.45 7.17
N GLY A 372 -9.68 -17.07 7.25
CA GLY A 372 -10.89 -16.43 7.78
C GLY A 372 -10.90 -16.28 9.30
N ILE A 373 -10.17 -17.12 10.05
CA ILE A 373 -10.11 -17.06 11.51
C ILE A 373 -8.98 -16.11 11.90
N ARG A 374 -9.36 -14.91 12.35
CA ARG A 374 -8.44 -13.78 12.54
C ARG A 374 -8.50 -13.15 13.92
N ALA A 375 -9.32 -13.67 14.82
CA ALA A 375 -9.46 -13.16 16.16
C ALA A 375 -9.29 -14.28 17.18
N ALA A 376 -8.76 -13.90 18.35
CA ALA A 376 -8.71 -14.79 19.50
C ALA A 376 -8.87 -14.01 20.81
N MET A 377 -9.37 -14.70 21.82
CA MET A 377 -9.47 -14.20 23.19
C MET A 377 -9.07 -15.31 24.16
N ASN A 378 -8.34 -14.96 25.22
CA ASN A 378 -8.10 -15.89 26.33
C ASN A 378 -9.10 -15.64 27.48
N VAL A 379 -9.63 -16.73 28.04
CA VAL A 379 -10.53 -16.74 29.21
C VAL A 379 -10.10 -17.81 30.20
N LYS A 380 -10.58 -17.67 31.45
CA LYS A 380 -10.33 -18.61 32.55
C LYS A 380 -10.67 -20.04 32.14
N TYR A 381 -9.83 -20.98 32.55
CA TYR A 381 -10.11 -22.40 32.44
C TYR A 381 -11.11 -22.87 33.52
N SER A 382 -12.10 -23.65 33.10
CA SER A 382 -12.85 -24.57 33.95
C SER A 382 -13.56 -25.62 33.09
N GLU A 383 -13.81 -26.79 33.65
CA GLU A 383 -14.60 -27.85 32.99
C GLU A 383 -16.02 -27.39 32.66
N GLU A 384 -16.60 -26.52 33.49
CA GLU A 384 -17.91 -25.93 33.26
C GLU A 384 -17.93 -25.06 32.00
N ILE A 385 -16.92 -24.20 31.82
CA ILE A 385 -16.78 -23.37 30.61
C ILE A 385 -16.58 -24.26 29.38
N LEU A 386 -15.73 -25.29 29.45
CA LEU A 386 -15.55 -26.23 28.33
C LEU A 386 -16.84 -26.96 27.97
N THR A 387 -17.60 -27.42 28.96
CA THR A 387 -18.90 -28.07 28.76
C THR A 387 -19.89 -27.12 28.09
N THR A 388 -19.91 -25.86 28.53
CA THR A 388 -20.75 -24.82 27.93
C THR A 388 -20.34 -24.56 26.48
N CYS A 389 -19.04 -24.46 26.17
CA CYS A 389 -18.53 -24.34 24.81
C CYS A 389 -18.99 -25.50 23.91
N ARG A 390 -18.95 -26.74 24.39
CA ARG A 390 -19.47 -27.91 23.65
C ARG A 390 -20.97 -27.80 23.39
N SER A 391 -21.73 -27.33 24.37
CA SER A 391 -23.19 -27.15 24.24
C SER A 391 -23.58 -26.07 23.20
N LEU A 392 -22.69 -25.10 22.98
CA LEU A 392 -22.83 -24.09 21.92
C LEU A 392 -22.33 -24.57 20.55
N GLY A 393 -21.90 -25.84 20.44
CA GLY A 393 -21.42 -26.42 19.19
C GLY A 393 -20.00 -26.02 18.80
N LEU A 394 -19.21 -25.46 19.73
CA LEU A 394 -17.82 -25.10 19.44
C LEU A 394 -16.94 -26.35 19.44
N GLY A 395 -16.21 -26.56 18.34
CA GLY A 395 -15.14 -27.55 18.28
C GLY A 395 -14.04 -27.21 19.29
N ILE A 396 -13.52 -28.23 19.99
CA ILE A 396 -12.53 -28.07 21.06
C ILE A 396 -11.32 -28.93 20.76
N SER A 397 -10.13 -28.33 20.89
CA SER A 397 -8.84 -29.03 20.91
C SER A 397 -8.00 -28.55 22.10
N SER A 398 -6.93 -29.28 22.40
CA SER A 398 -6.03 -28.98 23.53
C SER A 398 -4.58 -29.20 23.15
N PHE A 399 -3.67 -28.62 23.93
CA PHE A 399 -2.26 -28.99 23.89
C PHE A 399 -1.67 -29.04 25.30
N ASP A 400 -0.59 -29.78 25.45
CA ASP A 400 0.14 -29.92 26.71
C ASP A 400 1.26 -28.88 26.80
N ARG A 401 1.26 -28.08 27.87
CA ARG A 401 2.25 -27.04 28.11
C ARG A 401 3.59 -27.54 28.65
N GLU A 402 3.69 -28.80 29.10
CA GLU A 402 4.91 -29.35 29.71
C GLU A 402 5.89 -29.95 28.69
N LYS A 403 5.47 -30.18 27.44
CA LYS A 403 6.30 -30.73 26.34
C LYS A 403 7.22 -29.68 25.71
N GLU A 404 7.84 -28.80 26.50
CA GLU A 404 8.64 -27.67 26.03
C GLU A 404 10.02 -28.05 25.47
N THR A 405 10.45 -27.30 24.45
CA THR A 405 11.84 -27.23 23.98
C THR A 405 12.25 -25.76 23.89
N GLU A 406 13.52 -25.45 24.19
CA GLU A 406 14.01 -24.06 24.25
C GLU A 406 13.94 -23.34 22.89
N GLY A 407 13.46 -22.09 22.88
CA GLY A 407 13.68 -21.14 21.77
C GLY A 407 12.48 -20.71 20.92
N VAL A 408 11.28 -21.29 21.09
CA VAL A 408 10.07 -20.94 20.30
C VAL A 408 8.94 -20.47 21.21
N SER A 409 8.14 -19.48 20.76
CA SER A 409 6.93 -19.02 21.46
C SER A 409 5.97 -20.20 21.69
N THR A 410 5.82 -20.59 22.95
CA THR A 410 5.13 -21.81 23.40
C THR A 410 3.67 -21.84 22.98
N ILE A 411 3.02 -20.67 22.97
CA ILE A 411 1.60 -20.54 22.60
C ILE A 411 1.40 -20.72 21.10
N ASP A 412 2.28 -20.19 20.26
CA ASP A 412 2.15 -20.31 18.80
C ASP A 412 2.31 -21.77 18.37
N ARG A 413 3.31 -22.47 18.91
CA ARG A 413 3.52 -23.90 18.65
C ARG A 413 2.38 -24.77 19.20
N GLY A 414 2.01 -24.59 20.48
CA GLY A 414 0.93 -25.37 21.09
C GLY A 414 -0.41 -25.18 20.38
N SER A 415 -0.71 -23.95 19.97
CA SER A 415 -1.92 -23.68 19.17
C SER A 415 -1.84 -24.36 17.79
N SER A 416 -0.68 -24.33 17.13
CA SER A 416 -0.50 -25.02 15.84
C SER A 416 -0.64 -26.54 15.97
N GLU A 417 -0.17 -27.14 17.06
CA GLU A 417 -0.32 -28.58 17.34
C GLU A 417 -1.79 -28.94 17.56
N ALA A 418 -2.49 -28.19 18.42
CA ALA A 418 -3.91 -28.38 18.68
C ALA A 418 -4.77 -28.26 17.41
N ILE A 419 -4.45 -27.31 16.51
CA ILE A 419 -5.13 -27.14 15.23
C ILE A 419 -4.87 -28.35 14.30
N LYS A 420 -3.63 -28.83 14.23
CA LYS A 420 -3.27 -30.00 13.43
C LYS A 420 -3.97 -31.28 13.91
N GLU A 421 -3.99 -31.51 15.22
CA GLU A 421 -4.67 -32.67 15.81
C GLU A 421 -6.18 -32.65 15.58
N TYR A 422 -6.79 -31.47 15.56
CA TYR A 422 -8.21 -31.31 15.27
C TYR A 422 -8.56 -31.51 13.78
N GLY A 423 -7.60 -31.31 12.87
CA GLY A 423 -7.81 -31.39 11.42
C GLY A 423 -8.43 -30.13 10.79
N GLY A 424 -8.36 -28.99 11.50
CA GLY A 424 -8.90 -27.69 11.11
C GLY A 424 -8.80 -26.70 12.28
N VAL A 425 -9.27 -25.46 12.13
CA VAL A 425 -9.23 -24.50 13.24
C VAL A 425 -10.46 -24.71 14.15
N PRO A 426 -10.29 -25.15 15.41
CA PRO A 426 -11.39 -25.32 16.35
C PRO A 426 -11.89 -23.95 16.85
N GLY A 427 -13.12 -23.91 17.38
CA GLY A 427 -13.64 -22.71 18.05
C GLY A 427 -12.96 -22.46 19.40
N VAL A 428 -12.37 -23.50 20.00
CA VAL A 428 -11.69 -23.45 21.30
C VAL A 428 -10.39 -24.23 21.29
N ILE A 429 -9.33 -23.62 21.84
CA ILE A 429 -8.07 -24.29 22.19
C ILE A 429 -7.82 -24.10 23.69
N TYR A 430 -7.59 -25.16 24.45
CA TYR A 430 -7.27 -25.04 25.88
C TYR A 430 -5.96 -25.72 26.28
N ASP A 431 -5.43 -25.33 27.43
CA ASP A 431 -4.35 -26.02 28.13
C ASP A 431 -4.64 -26.07 29.64
N GLU A 432 -4.21 -27.13 30.30
CA GLU A 432 -4.37 -27.34 31.75
C GLU A 432 -3.27 -26.67 32.57
N GLY A 433 -2.52 -25.73 31.99
CA GLY A 433 -1.43 -25.03 32.65
C GLY A 433 -0.16 -25.89 32.78
N GLY A 434 0.67 -25.53 33.75
CA GLY A 434 1.91 -26.22 34.08
C GLY A 434 2.63 -25.46 35.20
N VAL A 435 3.83 -25.87 35.59
CA VAL A 435 4.58 -25.18 36.66
C VAL A 435 4.74 -23.68 36.35
N GLY A 436 4.14 -22.82 37.17
CA GLY A 436 4.15 -21.36 37.02
C GLY A 436 3.25 -20.80 35.90
N LYS A 437 2.35 -21.61 35.32
CA LYS A 437 1.50 -21.24 34.18
C LYS A 437 0.03 -21.53 34.50
N GLU A 438 -0.79 -20.47 34.55
CA GLU A 438 -2.24 -20.59 34.76
C GLU A 438 -2.89 -21.35 33.58
N PRO A 439 -3.77 -22.34 33.86
CA PRO A 439 -4.59 -23.01 32.86
C PRO A 439 -5.47 -22.02 32.10
N MET A 440 -5.68 -22.25 30.80
CA MET A 440 -6.28 -21.22 29.93
C MET A 440 -7.14 -21.83 28.82
N ILE A 441 -8.29 -21.19 28.56
CA ILE A 441 -9.12 -21.43 27.38
C ILE A 441 -8.90 -20.28 26.40
N ARG A 442 -8.80 -20.59 25.10
CA ARG A 442 -8.68 -19.62 24.01
C ARG A 442 -9.84 -19.82 23.05
N LEU A 443 -10.65 -18.79 22.89
CA LEU A 443 -11.72 -18.73 21.91
C LEU A 443 -11.15 -18.20 20.60
N LEU A 444 -11.51 -18.80 19.47
CA LEU A 444 -11.08 -18.40 18.13
C LEU A 444 -12.28 -18.05 17.26
N GLY A 445 -12.13 -17.04 16.40
CA GLY A 445 -13.22 -16.55 15.57
C GLY A 445 -12.79 -15.63 14.42
N THR A 446 -13.77 -15.21 13.65
CA THR A 446 -13.63 -14.35 12.47
C THR A 446 -13.38 -12.88 12.81
N GLY A 447 -14.00 -12.39 13.90
CA GLY A 447 -13.84 -11.04 14.43
C GLY A 447 -13.78 -11.02 15.97
N ALA A 448 -13.12 -9.99 16.52
CA ALA A 448 -13.05 -9.78 17.96
C ALA A 448 -14.41 -9.39 18.54
N SER A 449 -15.21 -8.56 17.87
CA SER A 449 -16.54 -8.16 18.36
C SER A 449 -17.50 -9.36 18.46
N GLU A 450 -17.45 -10.28 17.49
CA GLU A 450 -18.20 -11.55 17.50
C GLU A 450 -17.73 -12.47 18.64
N LEU A 451 -16.42 -12.59 18.83
CA LEU A 451 -15.85 -13.35 19.96
C LEU A 451 -16.26 -12.77 21.31
N ALA A 452 -16.31 -11.44 21.44
CA ALA A 452 -16.78 -10.80 22.67
C ALA A 452 -18.25 -11.12 22.96
N LYS A 453 -19.11 -11.11 21.93
CA LYS A 453 -20.53 -11.50 22.06
C LYS A 453 -20.65 -12.95 22.51
N LEU A 454 -19.87 -13.86 21.91
CA LEU A 454 -19.80 -15.27 22.31
C LEU A 454 -19.32 -15.42 23.77
N ALA A 455 -18.28 -14.69 24.17
CA ALA A 455 -17.77 -14.73 25.55
C ALA A 455 -18.80 -14.25 26.58
N VAL A 456 -19.56 -13.19 26.25
CA VAL A 456 -20.67 -12.73 27.11
C VAL A 456 -21.78 -13.78 27.18
N GLU A 457 -22.12 -14.45 26.07
CA GLU A 457 -23.09 -15.56 26.08
C GLU A 457 -22.62 -16.73 26.94
N LEU A 458 -21.34 -17.12 26.83
CA LEU A 458 -20.72 -18.14 27.69
C LEU A 458 -20.83 -17.74 29.17
N ALA A 459 -20.51 -16.49 29.50
CA ALA A 459 -20.54 -15.98 30.87
C ALA A 459 -21.95 -16.01 31.50
N ARG A 460 -23.00 -15.89 30.69
CA ARG A 460 -24.40 -15.97 31.14
C ARG A 460 -24.90 -17.40 31.40
N LYS A 461 -24.26 -18.39 30.78
CA LYS A 461 -24.65 -19.80 30.87
C LYS A 461 -23.90 -20.58 31.96
N ILE A 462 -22.88 -19.98 32.56
CA ILE A 462 -22.15 -20.53 33.71
C ILE A 462 -22.74 -20.01 35.02
N GLU A 463 -22.85 -20.90 36.01
CA GLU A 463 -23.52 -20.64 37.30
C GLU A 463 -22.73 -19.68 38.18
#